data_AF-A0A8E2I5F0-F1
#
_entry.id   AF-A0A8E2I5F0-F1
#
_cell.length_a   1.000
_cell.length_b   1.000
_cell.length_c   1.000
_cell.angle_alpha   90.00
_cell.angle_beta   90.00
_cell.angle_gamma   90.00
#
_symmetry.space_group_name_H-M   'P 1'
#
loop_
_entity.id
_entity.type
_entity.pdbx_description
1 polymer ?
#
loop_
_entity_poly.entity_id
_entity_poly.type
_entity_poly.pdbx_seq_one_letter_code
_entity_poly.pdbx_strand_id
1 'polypeptide(L)'
;MKIEVKLTDKRNAYIIRNLYPMYLYDLSKHYDWLPNVHGIYEDSDNCQTLEEQVANQNIWWEKPNILFPYLILVDDIPAGFVLIATPPHCNKGIDFFVNEFFLIQSLRGQGIAEHAAKIVFEQLNGNWELFTNPLDKNIVGQKFWRKTISNYTSGIYTEEYGETFDGYKLIFRFNNAGVKFI
;
A
#
# COMPACT_ATOMS: atom_id res chain seq x y z
N MET A 1 19.52 -11.90 -2.73
CA MET A 1 18.75 -10.70 -2.40
C MET A 1 17.89 -11.01 -1.19
N LYS A 2 18.18 -10.37 -0.06
CA LYS A 2 17.43 -10.45 1.19
C LYS A 2 16.27 -9.46 1.10
N ILE A 3 15.04 -9.92 1.31
CA ILE A 3 13.85 -9.07 1.38
C ILE A 3 13.36 -9.11 2.83
N GLU A 4 13.14 -7.94 3.42
CA GLU A 4 12.66 -7.82 4.80
C GLU A 4 11.54 -6.78 4.87
N VAL A 5 10.55 -7.02 5.71
CA VAL A 5 9.45 -6.08 5.97
C VAL A 5 9.41 -5.77 7.46
N LYS A 6 9.52 -4.49 7.82
CA LYS A 6 9.59 -4.03 9.21
C LYS A 6 8.52 -3.01 9.52
N LEU A 7 7.81 -3.19 10.62
CA LEU A 7 6.96 -2.14 11.17
C LEU A 7 7.85 -0.97 11.62
N THR A 8 7.49 0.25 11.21
CA THR A 8 8.24 1.46 11.58
C THR A 8 7.65 2.14 12.81
N ASP A 9 8.52 2.80 13.58
CA ASP A 9 8.13 3.68 14.68
C ASP A 9 8.34 5.15 14.31
N LYS A 10 8.01 6.07 15.22
CA LYS A 10 8.19 7.51 15.01
C LYS A 10 9.63 7.91 14.67
N ARG A 11 10.64 7.16 15.13
CA ARG A 11 12.05 7.48 14.88
C ARG A 11 12.45 7.18 13.44
N ASN A 12 11.84 6.16 12.84
CA ASN A 12 12.12 5.72 11.48
C ASN A 12 11.07 6.16 10.45
N ALA A 13 10.05 6.91 10.88
CA ALA A 13 8.97 7.43 10.05
C ALA A 13 9.47 8.21 8.82
N TYR A 14 10.56 8.96 8.98
CA TYR A 14 11.16 9.76 7.92
C TYR A 14 11.55 8.94 6.69
N ILE A 15 11.85 7.64 6.83
CA ILE A 15 12.25 6.79 5.71
C ILE A 15 11.08 6.60 4.73
N ILE A 16 9.88 6.29 5.25
CA ILE A 16 8.67 6.18 4.43
C ILE A 16 8.30 7.55 3.86
N ARG A 17 8.45 8.63 4.64
CA ARG A 17 8.20 10.00 4.17
C ARG A 17 9.10 10.39 3.00
N ASN A 18 10.36 9.97 2.99
CA ASN A 18 11.25 10.21 1.86
C ASN A 18 10.82 9.45 0.58
N LEU A 19 10.13 8.32 0.72
CA LEU A 19 9.63 7.51 -0.39
C LEU A 19 8.24 7.95 -0.87
N TYR A 20 7.45 8.60 -0.02
CA TYR A 20 6.06 8.96 -0.31
C TYR A 20 5.89 9.88 -1.54
N PRO A 21 6.74 10.91 -1.76
CA PRO A 21 6.67 11.71 -2.97
C PRO A 21 6.94 10.89 -4.25
N MET A 22 7.82 9.89 -4.18
CA MET A 22 8.09 8.98 -5.30
C MET A 22 6.90 8.07 -5.59
N TYR A 23 6.16 7.68 -4.54
CA TYR A 23 4.90 6.94 -4.68
C TYR A 23 3.85 7.75 -5.42
N LEU A 24 3.62 9.00 -5.01
CA LEU A 24 2.66 9.88 -5.67
C LEU A 24 3.07 10.20 -7.12
N TYR A 25 4.37 10.42 -7.36
CA TYR A 25 4.90 10.51 -8.71
C TYR A 25 4.61 9.24 -9.54
N ASP A 26 4.81 8.04 -8.97
CA ASP A 26 4.52 6.79 -9.69
C ASP A 26 3.03 6.58 -9.93
N LEU A 27 2.15 7.00 -9.01
CA LEU A 27 0.71 6.98 -9.19
C LEU A 27 0.25 7.96 -10.28
N SER A 28 0.91 9.11 -10.42
CA SER A 28 0.49 10.16 -11.35
C SER A 28 0.29 9.66 -12.78
N LYS A 29 1.10 8.69 -13.24
CA LYS A 29 0.98 8.07 -14.57
C LYS A 29 -0.33 7.29 -14.78
N HIS A 30 -0.98 6.87 -13.70
CA HIS A 30 -2.24 6.11 -13.73
C HIS A 30 -3.47 7.02 -13.66
N TYR A 31 -3.31 8.23 -13.15
CA TYR A 31 -4.40 9.19 -12.90
C TYR A 31 -4.27 10.50 -13.71
N ASP A 32 -3.24 10.61 -14.57
CA ASP A 32 -2.87 11.83 -15.30
C ASP A 32 -2.68 13.05 -14.40
N TRP A 33 -2.21 12.82 -13.17
CA TRP A 33 -1.93 13.92 -12.24
C TRP A 33 -0.71 14.71 -12.68
N LEU A 34 -0.83 16.03 -12.60
CA LEU A 34 0.28 16.95 -12.68
C LEU A 34 0.61 17.44 -11.27
N PRO A 35 1.87 17.79 -10.99
CA PRO A 35 2.16 18.49 -9.74
C PRO A 35 1.50 19.86 -9.73
N ASN A 36 1.32 20.40 -8.52
CA ASN A 36 0.86 21.76 -8.29
C ASN A 36 1.90 22.80 -8.77
N VAL A 37 1.61 24.10 -8.60
CA VAL A 37 2.51 25.19 -9.06
C VAL A 37 3.91 25.17 -8.45
N HIS A 38 4.12 24.41 -7.37
CA HIS A 38 5.39 24.26 -6.66
C HIS A 38 6.14 22.98 -7.04
N GLY A 39 5.60 22.14 -7.94
CA GLY A 39 6.21 20.86 -8.30
C GLY A 39 5.91 19.72 -7.33
N ILE A 40 4.95 19.90 -6.42
CA ILE A 40 4.52 18.88 -5.45
C ILE A 40 3.29 18.16 -5.99
N TYR A 41 3.27 16.82 -5.93
CA TYR A 41 2.11 16.01 -6.31
C TYR A 41 1.02 16.07 -5.25
N GLU A 42 0.30 17.19 -5.22
CA GLU A 42 -0.84 17.47 -4.35
C GLU A 42 -1.90 18.22 -5.15
N ASP A 43 -3.17 18.07 -4.77
CA ASP A 43 -4.30 18.73 -5.46
C ASP A 43 -4.35 20.25 -5.18
N SER A 44 -3.67 20.72 -4.12
CA SER A 44 -3.70 22.12 -3.68
C SER A 44 -2.37 22.83 -3.87
N ASP A 45 -2.41 24.08 -4.34
CA ASP A 45 -1.27 25.00 -4.37
C ASP A 45 -0.86 25.50 -2.98
N ASN A 46 -1.61 25.17 -1.93
CA ASN A 46 -1.21 25.52 -0.55
C ASN A 46 -0.01 24.71 -0.06
N CYS A 47 0.26 23.54 -0.67
CA CYS A 47 1.42 22.73 -0.34
C CYS A 47 2.62 23.17 -1.18
N GLN A 48 3.58 23.84 -0.56
CA GLN A 48 4.74 24.42 -1.23
C GLN A 48 5.97 23.52 -1.10
N THR A 49 6.03 22.68 -0.06
CA THR A 49 7.21 21.85 0.22
C THR A 49 6.86 20.39 0.45
N LEU A 50 7.84 19.51 0.22
CA LEU A 50 7.70 18.09 0.57
C LEU A 50 7.51 17.87 2.07
N GLU A 51 8.06 18.75 2.92
CA GLU A 51 7.86 18.69 4.37
C GLU A 51 6.37 18.85 4.73
N GLU A 52 5.68 19.80 4.09
CA GLU A 52 4.25 20.00 4.25
C GLU A 52 3.44 18.81 3.72
N GLN A 53 3.80 18.27 2.56
CA GLN A 53 3.15 17.08 1.98
C GLN A 53 3.21 15.89 2.95
N VAL A 54 4.40 15.59 3.48
CA VAL A 54 4.59 14.41 4.33
C VAL A 54 4.07 14.61 5.75
N ALA A 55 3.81 15.85 6.19
CA ALA A 55 3.19 16.12 7.48
C ALA A 55 1.80 15.48 7.61
N ASN A 56 1.06 15.38 6.50
CA ASN A 56 -0.25 14.70 6.45
C ASN A 56 -0.14 13.20 6.77
N GLN A 57 1.05 12.60 6.62
CA GLN A 57 1.29 11.19 6.92
C GLN A 57 1.56 10.91 8.41
N ASN A 58 1.62 11.93 9.27
CA ASN A 58 1.90 11.78 10.71
C ASN A 58 0.99 10.76 11.40
N ILE A 59 -0.28 10.67 10.97
CA ILE A 59 -1.30 9.79 11.55
C ILE A 59 -0.84 8.32 11.63
N TRP A 60 -0.08 7.84 10.64
CA TRP A 60 0.42 6.46 10.56
C TRP A 60 1.28 6.06 11.76
N TRP A 61 1.91 7.01 12.44
CA TRP A 61 2.73 6.78 13.63
C TRP A 61 2.11 7.31 14.92
N GLU A 62 0.90 7.84 14.86
CA GLU A 62 0.14 8.36 16.03
C GLU A 62 -0.89 7.37 16.55
N LYS A 63 -1.25 6.35 15.76
CA LYS A 63 -2.27 5.34 16.09
C LYS A 63 -1.67 3.93 16.13
N PRO A 64 -0.78 3.62 17.09
CA PRO A 64 -0.20 2.29 17.20
C PRO A 64 -1.29 1.24 17.42
N ASN A 65 -1.08 0.03 16.87
CA ASN A 65 -2.04 -1.09 16.85
C ASN A 65 -3.31 -0.86 16.02
N ILE A 66 -3.45 0.29 15.35
CA ILE A 66 -4.56 0.61 14.44
C ILE A 66 -4.03 0.84 13.03
N LEU A 67 -2.94 1.60 12.91
CA LEU A 67 -2.26 1.88 11.66
C LEU A 67 -0.87 1.25 11.69
N PHE A 68 -0.53 0.49 10.66
CA PHE A 68 0.70 -0.28 10.59
C PHE A 68 1.53 0.13 9.37
N PRO A 69 2.46 1.08 9.54
CA PRO A 69 3.37 1.51 8.47
C PRO A 69 4.58 0.59 8.36
N TYR A 70 4.52 -0.36 7.43
CA TYR A 70 5.62 -1.27 7.14
C TYR A 70 6.58 -0.69 6.09
N LEU A 71 7.88 -0.78 6.37
CA LEU A 71 8.95 -0.49 5.43
C LEU A 71 9.41 -1.78 4.76
N ILE A 72 9.57 -1.75 3.43
CA ILE A 72 10.16 -2.83 2.64
C ILE A 72 11.65 -2.53 2.47
N LEU A 73 12.50 -3.49 2.83
CA LEU A 73 13.95 -3.43 2.67
C LEU A 73 14.40 -4.51 1.68
N VAL A 74 15.33 -4.15 0.80
CA VAL A 74 16.03 -5.07 -0.10
C VAL A 74 17.51 -4.91 0.11
N ASP A 75 18.16 -5.99 0.56
CA ASP A 75 19.58 -5.98 0.98
C ASP A 75 19.88 -4.82 1.95
N ASP A 76 18.98 -4.66 2.94
CA ASP A 76 19.00 -3.62 3.99
C ASP A 76 18.83 -2.16 3.49
N ILE A 77 18.48 -1.96 2.21
CA ILE A 77 18.18 -0.65 1.62
C ILE A 77 16.65 -0.43 1.53
N PRO A 78 16.12 0.76 1.90
CA PRO A 78 14.71 1.12 1.69
C PRO A 78 14.29 0.99 0.22
N ALA A 79 13.31 0.13 -0.03
CA ALA A 79 12.83 -0.23 -1.37
C ALA A 79 11.37 0.14 -1.62
N GLY A 80 10.61 0.43 -0.56
CA GLY A 80 9.17 0.64 -0.64
C GLY A 80 8.52 0.58 0.72
N PHE A 81 7.18 0.56 0.73
CA PHE A 81 6.40 0.51 1.96
C PHE A 81 5.04 -0.14 1.72
N VAL A 82 4.41 -0.58 2.81
CA VAL A 82 3.04 -1.07 2.87
C VAL A 82 2.35 -0.41 4.05
N LEU A 83 1.24 0.29 3.82
CA LEU A 83 0.48 0.94 4.89
C LEU A 83 -0.82 0.18 5.10
N ILE A 84 -0.96 -0.48 6.26
CA ILE A 84 -2.14 -1.27 6.61
C ILE A 84 -2.99 -0.54 7.64
N ALA A 85 -4.26 -0.35 7.32
CA ALA A 85 -5.26 0.23 8.21
C ALA A 85 -6.16 -0.84 8.81
N THR A 86 -6.67 -0.61 10.01
CA THR A 86 -7.69 -1.44 10.68
C THR A 86 -8.86 -0.57 11.16
N PRO A 87 -9.92 -1.14 11.75
CA PRO A 87 -11.04 -0.32 12.24
C PRO A 87 -10.57 0.80 13.20
N PRO A 88 -11.08 2.04 13.05
CA PRO A 88 -12.21 2.45 12.20
C PRO A 88 -11.82 2.95 10.79
N HIS A 89 -10.58 2.74 10.36
CA HIS A 89 -10.04 3.25 9.08
C HIS A 89 -10.22 2.27 7.90
N CYS A 90 -11.19 1.36 8.01
CA CYS A 90 -11.56 0.42 6.95
C CYS A 90 -13.06 0.11 7.02
N ASN A 91 -13.58 -0.58 6.01
CA ASN A 91 -14.99 -0.95 5.95
C ASN A 91 -15.41 -1.88 7.10
N LYS A 92 -16.71 -1.85 7.45
CA LYS A 92 -17.27 -2.71 8.50
C LYS A 92 -17.07 -4.19 8.14
N GLY A 93 -16.56 -4.98 9.09
CA GLY A 93 -16.29 -6.40 8.91
C GLY A 93 -14.95 -6.71 8.24
N ILE A 94 -14.17 -5.68 7.89
CA ILE A 94 -12.78 -5.81 7.48
C ILE A 94 -11.90 -5.61 8.71
N ASP A 95 -10.94 -6.50 8.90
CA ASP A 95 -9.96 -6.42 9.99
C ASP A 95 -8.70 -5.66 9.53
N PHE A 96 -8.29 -5.85 8.27
CA PHE A 96 -7.10 -5.24 7.69
C PHE A 96 -7.36 -4.73 6.26
N PHE A 97 -6.96 -3.51 5.99
CA PHE A 97 -7.06 -2.86 4.68
C PHE A 97 -5.68 -2.44 4.20
N VAL A 98 -5.30 -2.87 2.99
CA VAL A 98 -4.08 -2.36 2.34
C VAL A 98 -4.39 -0.96 1.80
N ASN A 99 -4.02 0.06 2.58
CA ASN A 99 -4.29 1.45 2.23
C ASN A 99 -3.35 1.95 1.15
N GLU A 100 -2.05 1.73 1.31
CA GLU A 100 -1.04 2.10 0.32
C GLU A 100 -0.03 0.97 0.14
N PHE A 101 0.45 0.79 -1.09
CA PHE A 101 1.48 -0.19 -1.40
C PHE A 101 2.42 0.35 -2.48
N PHE A 102 3.71 0.41 -2.17
CA PHE A 102 4.71 0.96 -3.08
C PHE A 102 6.00 0.14 -3.09
N LEU A 103 6.54 -0.06 -4.29
CA LEU A 103 7.90 -0.56 -4.53
C LEU A 103 8.55 0.29 -5.63
N ILE A 104 9.80 0.70 -5.42
CA ILE A 104 10.57 1.49 -6.39
C ILE A 104 10.68 0.77 -7.74
N GLN A 105 10.68 1.55 -8.82
CA GLN A 105 10.55 1.03 -10.18
C GLN A 105 11.69 0.07 -10.58
N SER A 106 12.93 0.36 -10.17
CA SER A 106 14.11 -0.45 -10.48
C SER A 106 14.06 -1.89 -9.94
N LEU A 107 13.20 -2.14 -8.94
CA LEU A 107 13.04 -3.45 -8.29
C LEU A 107 11.78 -4.20 -8.76
N ARG A 108 11.01 -3.65 -9.71
CA ARG A 108 9.80 -4.30 -10.23
C ARG A 108 10.12 -5.49 -11.13
N GLY A 109 9.17 -6.41 -11.25
CA GLY A 109 9.30 -7.61 -12.08
C GLY A 109 10.14 -8.73 -11.46
N GLN A 110 10.67 -8.55 -10.25
CA GLN A 110 11.55 -9.50 -9.57
C GLN A 110 10.85 -10.32 -8.47
N GLY A 111 9.52 -10.21 -8.34
CA GLY A 111 8.75 -10.91 -7.29
C GLY A 111 8.84 -10.30 -5.88
N ILE A 112 9.59 -9.21 -5.69
CA ILE A 112 9.84 -8.59 -4.37
C ILE A 112 8.55 -8.10 -3.71
N ALA A 113 7.70 -7.38 -4.46
CA ALA A 113 6.44 -6.84 -3.96
C ALA A 113 5.49 -7.96 -3.51
N GLU A 114 5.40 -9.04 -4.27
CA GLU A 114 4.57 -10.20 -3.94
C GLU A 114 5.06 -10.88 -2.65
N HIS A 115 6.38 -11.04 -2.50
CA HIS A 115 6.99 -11.58 -1.28
C HIS A 115 6.74 -10.67 -0.07
N ALA A 116 6.89 -9.35 -0.23
CA ALA A 116 6.64 -8.39 0.84
C ALA A 116 5.16 -8.38 1.28
N ALA A 117 4.22 -8.41 0.33
CA ALA A 117 2.78 -8.50 0.64
C ALA A 117 2.45 -9.79 1.42
N LYS A 118 3.01 -10.93 0.99
CA LYS A 118 2.86 -12.20 1.69
C LYS A 118 3.34 -12.12 3.15
N ILE A 119 4.53 -11.57 3.40
CA ILE A 119 5.05 -11.40 4.78
C ILE A 119 4.07 -10.59 5.63
N VAL A 120 3.52 -9.49 5.11
CA VAL A 120 2.54 -8.66 5.84
C VAL A 120 1.26 -9.45 6.12
N PHE A 121 0.75 -10.19 5.14
CA PHE A 121 -0.44 -11.01 5.33
C PHE A 121 -0.22 -12.13 6.35
N GLU A 122 0.96 -12.75 6.40
CA GLU A 122 1.28 -13.79 7.40
C GLU A 122 1.39 -13.25 8.83
N GLN A 123 1.74 -11.97 8.99
CA GLN A 123 1.84 -11.32 10.29
C GLN A 123 0.47 -10.94 10.88
N LEU A 124 -0.56 -10.77 10.04
CA LEU A 124 -1.87 -10.25 10.42
C LEU A 124 -2.99 -11.16 9.90
N ASN A 125 -3.70 -11.83 10.81
CA ASN A 125 -4.72 -12.82 10.47
C ASN A 125 -6.14 -12.26 10.65
N GLY A 126 -6.94 -12.24 9.59
CA GLY A 126 -8.31 -11.71 9.61
C GLY A 126 -8.95 -11.62 8.22
N ASN A 127 -9.98 -10.78 8.14
CA ASN A 127 -10.63 -10.37 6.90
C ASN A 127 -9.87 -9.21 6.27
N TRP A 128 -9.44 -9.41 5.03
CA TRP A 128 -8.65 -8.45 4.26
C TRP A 128 -9.47 -7.80 3.16
N GLU A 129 -9.18 -6.53 2.91
CA GLU A 129 -9.66 -5.79 1.76
C GLU A 129 -8.52 -4.96 1.15
N LEU A 130 -8.52 -4.79 -0.16
CA LEU A 130 -7.72 -3.77 -0.84
C LEU A 130 -8.40 -3.29 -2.11
N PHE A 131 -8.09 -2.06 -2.49
CA PHE A 131 -8.60 -1.43 -3.70
C PHE A 131 -7.49 -1.23 -4.72
N THR A 132 -7.86 -1.25 -5.99
CA THR A 132 -6.97 -0.79 -7.06
C THR A 132 -7.76 -0.03 -8.11
N ASN A 133 -7.08 0.88 -8.81
CA ASN A 133 -7.69 1.66 -9.87
C ASN A 133 -8.18 0.72 -11.01
N PRO A 134 -9.48 0.72 -11.36
CA PRO A 134 -10.06 -0.18 -12.34
C PRO A 134 -9.77 0.23 -13.79
N LEU A 135 -9.23 1.44 -14.02
CA LEU A 135 -8.90 1.92 -15.36
C LEU A 135 -7.77 1.10 -16.01
N ASP A 136 -7.83 0.99 -17.34
CA ASP A 136 -6.84 0.26 -18.15
C ASP A 136 -5.41 0.77 -17.96
N LYS A 137 -5.25 2.05 -17.62
CA LYS A 137 -3.95 2.66 -17.30
C LYS A 137 -3.25 1.99 -16.11
N ASN A 138 -3.99 1.27 -15.27
CA ASN A 138 -3.47 0.52 -14.12
C ASN A 138 -3.54 -1.01 -14.31
N ILE A 139 -3.57 -1.50 -15.55
CA ILE A 139 -3.62 -2.95 -15.82
C ILE A 139 -2.47 -3.73 -15.17
N VAL A 140 -1.30 -3.11 -15.01
CA VAL A 140 -0.14 -3.72 -14.32
C VAL A 140 -0.44 -3.92 -12.84
N GLY A 141 -1.00 -2.91 -12.16
CA GLY A 141 -1.40 -3.01 -10.75
C GLY A 141 -2.52 -4.03 -10.53
N GLN A 142 -3.51 -4.06 -11.42
CA GLN A 142 -4.58 -5.07 -11.35
C GLN A 142 -4.05 -6.50 -11.50
N LYS A 143 -3.17 -6.75 -12.48
CA LYS A 143 -2.52 -8.06 -12.67
C LYS A 143 -1.66 -8.45 -11.47
N PHE A 144 -0.95 -7.48 -10.89
CA PHE A 144 -0.16 -7.68 -9.68
C PHE A 144 -1.03 -8.18 -8.52
N TRP A 145 -2.14 -7.51 -8.22
CA TRP A 145 -3.01 -7.91 -7.11
C TRP A 145 -3.74 -9.23 -7.34
N ARG A 146 -4.27 -9.46 -8.56
CA ARG A 146 -4.86 -10.75 -8.94
C ARG A 146 -3.88 -11.90 -8.69
N LYS A 147 -2.65 -11.77 -9.19
CA LYS A 147 -1.60 -12.79 -9.01
C LYS A 147 -1.24 -12.98 -7.54
N THR A 148 -0.95 -11.88 -6.84
CA THR A 148 -0.45 -11.91 -5.46
C THR A 148 -1.46 -12.53 -4.51
N ILE A 149 -2.72 -12.11 -4.58
CA ILE A 149 -3.79 -12.63 -3.71
C ILE A 149 -4.11 -14.07 -4.10
N SER A 150 -4.25 -14.37 -5.40
CA SER A 150 -4.51 -15.74 -5.86
C SER A 150 -3.42 -16.72 -5.39
N ASN A 151 -2.15 -16.34 -5.49
CA ASN A 151 -1.03 -17.17 -5.04
C ASN A 151 -1.03 -17.34 -3.51
N TYR A 152 -1.32 -16.27 -2.76
CA TYR A 152 -1.35 -16.31 -1.30
C TYR A 152 -2.51 -17.17 -0.76
N THR A 153 -3.69 -17.05 -1.36
CA THR A 153 -4.91 -17.70 -0.88
C THR A 153 -5.25 -18.99 -1.62
N SER A 154 -4.36 -19.49 -2.48
CA SER A 154 -4.63 -20.62 -3.38
C SER A 154 -5.91 -20.44 -4.20
N GLY A 155 -6.15 -19.22 -4.68
CA GLY A 155 -7.32 -18.84 -5.48
C GLY A 155 -8.58 -18.53 -4.68
N ILE A 156 -8.55 -18.60 -3.35
CA ILE A 156 -9.71 -18.34 -2.48
C ILE A 156 -9.77 -16.84 -2.13
N TYR A 157 -10.41 -16.06 -2.98
CA TYR A 157 -10.67 -14.63 -2.77
C TYR A 157 -11.86 -14.19 -3.60
N THR A 158 -12.41 -13.01 -3.32
CA THR A 158 -13.41 -12.35 -4.17
C THR A 158 -12.83 -11.12 -4.85
N GLU A 159 -13.33 -10.84 -6.05
CA GLU A 159 -13.00 -9.69 -6.85
C GLU A 159 -14.31 -9.07 -7.35
N GLU A 160 -14.51 -7.77 -7.13
CA GLU A 160 -15.69 -7.04 -7.59
C GLU A 160 -15.36 -5.60 -7.97
N TYR A 161 -16.19 -5.00 -8.81
CA TYR A 161 -16.14 -3.56 -9.06
C TYR A 161 -17.24 -2.86 -8.26
N GLY A 162 -16.94 -1.74 -7.62
CA GLY A 162 -17.92 -1.04 -6.80
C GLY A 162 -17.48 0.34 -6.32
N GLU A 163 -18.45 1.11 -5.83
CA GLU A 163 -18.21 2.38 -5.16
C GLU A 163 -17.61 2.16 -3.77
N THR A 164 -16.59 2.95 -3.45
CA THR A 164 -15.88 2.92 -2.17
C THR A 164 -15.74 4.34 -1.61
N PHE A 165 -15.16 4.49 -0.42
CA PHE A 165 -14.82 5.81 0.11
C PHE A 165 -13.74 6.54 -0.72
N ASP A 166 -13.04 5.83 -1.60
CA ASP A 166 -12.01 6.34 -2.52
C ASP A 166 -12.52 6.33 -3.98
N GLY A 167 -13.85 6.32 -4.18
CA GLY A 167 -14.51 6.29 -5.50
C GLY A 167 -14.68 4.87 -6.06
N TYR A 168 -14.95 4.77 -7.37
CA TYR A 168 -15.18 3.49 -8.04
C TYR A 168 -13.87 2.69 -8.20
N LYS A 169 -13.83 1.47 -7.63
CA LYS A 169 -12.61 0.65 -7.55
C LYS A 169 -12.83 -0.77 -8.02
N LEU A 170 -11.72 -1.42 -8.38
CA LEU A 170 -11.61 -2.88 -8.35
C LEU A 170 -11.22 -3.30 -6.94
N ILE A 171 -12.06 -4.10 -6.30
CA ILE A 171 -11.99 -4.46 -4.89
C ILE A 171 -11.64 -5.94 -4.77
N PHE A 172 -10.66 -6.25 -3.94
CA PHE A 172 -10.30 -7.62 -3.59
C PHE A 172 -10.58 -7.86 -2.11
N ARG A 173 -11.15 -9.01 -1.78
CA ARG A 173 -11.32 -9.46 -0.40
C ARG A 173 -10.90 -10.92 -0.24
N PHE A 174 -10.31 -11.22 0.90
CA PHE A 174 -9.99 -12.59 1.29
C PHE A 174 -9.96 -12.73 2.80
N ASN A 175 -9.92 -13.96 3.29
CA ASN A 175 -9.76 -14.26 4.70
C ASN A 175 -8.59 -15.23 4.87
N ASN A 176 -7.65 -14.89 5.77
CA ASN A 176 -6.54 -15.78 6.13
C ASN A 176 -6.62 -16.26 7.59
N ALA A 177 -7.74 -16.01 8.27
CA ALA A 177 -7.96 -16.52 9.61
C ALA A 177 -8.06 -18.05 9.57
N GLY A 178 -7.09 -18.74 10.18
CA GLY A 178 -7.04 -20.21 10.23
C GLY A 178 -6.20 -20.86 9.13
N VAL A 179 -5.59 -20.09 8.23
CA VAL A 179 -4.58 -20.61 7.30
C VAL A 179 -3.25 -20.72 8.05
N LYS A 180 -2.96 -21.91 8.60
CA LYS A 180 -1.61 -22.22 9.07
C LYS A 180 -0.76 -22.58 7.86
N PHE A 181 0.11 -21.67 7.43
CA PHE A 181 1.20 -22.03 6.54
C PHE A 181 2.15 -22.94 7.33
N ILE A 182 2.22 -24.21 6.93
CA ILE A 182 3.10 -25.25 7.50
C ILE A 182 4.49 -25.06 6.91
#